data_AF-A0A2E0WZ86-F1
#
_entry.id   AF-A0A2E0WZ86-F1
#
_cell.length_a   1.000
_cell.length_b   1.000
_cell.length_c   1.000
_cell.angle_alpha   90.00
_cell.angle_beta   90.00
_cell.angle_gamma   90.00
#
_symmetry.space_group_name_H-M   'P 1'
#
loop_
_entity.id
_entity.type
_entity.pdbx_description
1 polymer ?
#
loop_
_entity_poly.entity_id
_entity_poly.type
_entity_poly.pdbx_seq_one_letter_code
_entity_poly.pdbx_strand_id
1 'polypeptide(L)'
;MENRRKPASSSGIAHSKATPLCGGGDPRFGVSVGGVISNCPSRGPKIVSLKDETTASRIVGVTAGEGGLMTRIHHYPCAPTPMVPRSSSQSVSRRAFTLVELLVVIAIVGILIALLLPAIQAAREASRRASCQNNLRQIGVAINNYVSSTGKFPPGKKWAGPRSDPTVESFAWSCYVLGYLEEKALQVQLDLKKRMSHPDNLAVASAIVPIYLCPSASRLEEHRGEDGRLFGLGGQMGEGFGCIDYLGISGPDKDKSNPLTGEDYGPQRGILLGTKGLPNEDTLIEPPAVTPAHVTDGMSQTLMVAECTGRGVDVNKSGEVKSLNGAWASGANVSHVKKGINEEQPPIAWEDERLFSDHPQGVNGLACDGSVHFLSNDIDAKTLRAFCSRDGEESVTDFDGN
;
A
#
# COMPACT_ATOMS: atom_id res chain seq x y z
N MET A 1 -9.01 -20.64 69.01
CA MET A 1 -10.13 -19.69 69.19
C MET A 1 -10.58 -19.28 67.79
N GLU A 2 -11.43 -20.07 67.15
CA GLU A 2 -12.91 -20.00 67.21
C GLU A 2 -13.43 -18.98 66.17
N ASN A 3 -13.74 -19.35 64.93
CA ASN A 3 -14.87 -20.13 64.40
C ASN A 3 -16.15 -19.28 64.19
N ARG A 4 -16.64 -19.22 62.92
CA ARG A 4 -18.04 -19.11 62.42
C ARG A 4 -17.99 -18.67 60.93
N ARG A 5 -18.15 -19.53 59.91
CA ARG A 5 -19.33 -20.27 59.38
C ARG A 5 -20.55 -19.40 58.98
N LYS A 6 -20.72 -19.22 57.64
CA LYS A 6 -21.86 -19.57 56.73
C LYS A 6 -23.29 -19.07 57.06
N PRO A 7 -24.26 -18.93 56.10
CA PRO A 7 -24.54 -19.89 55.02
C PRO A 7 -25.08 -19.35 53.66
N ALA A 8 -25.45 -20.31 52.80
CA ALA A 8 -25.98 -20.22 51.44
C ALA A 8 -27.49 -20.57 51.36
N SER A 9 -28.14 -20.25 50.23
CA SER A 9 -29.38 -20.87 49.68
C SER A 9 -29.56 -20.42 48.21
N SER A 10 -29.48 -21.27 47.17
CA SER A 10 -30.56 -22.09 46.54
C SER A 10 -31.81 -21.25 46.15
N SER A 11 -32.49 -21.33 45.00
CA SER A 11 -32.68 -22.34 43.94
C SER A 11 -33.66 -21.75 42.91
N GLY A 12 -33.65 -22.20 41.65
CA GLY A 12 -34.72 -21.87 40.69
C GLY A 12 -34.59 -22.59 39.34
N ILE A 13 -35.32 -23.68 39.18
CA ILE A 13 -35.46 -24.53 37.97
C ILE A 13 -36.65 -24.01 37.15
N ALA A 14 -36.53 -23.98 35.81
CA ALA A 14 -37.69 -24.09 34.91
C ALA A 14 -37.31 -24.79 33.59
N HIS A 15 -37.93 -25.96 33.37
CA HIS A 15 -38.00 -26.69 32.10
C HIS A 15 -39.32 -26.35 31.39
N SER A 16 -39.31 -26.25 30.05
CA SER A 16 -40.45 -26.62 29.17
C SER A 16 -39.95 -26.97 27.76
N LYS A 17 -39.97 -28.26 27.37
CA LYS A 17 -40.82 -28.90 26.32
C LYS A 17 -40.86 -28.14 24.98
N ALA A 18 -40.32 -28.60 23.84
CA ALA A 18 -40.50 -29.83 23.02
C ALA A 18 -41.47 -29.66 21.81
N THR A 19 -40.88 -29.63 20.60
CA THR A 19 -41.28 -30.26 19.29
C THR A 19 -42.58 -29.87 18.55
N PRO A 20 -42.77 -30.25 17.26
CA PRO A 20 -41.92 -30.11 16.05
C PRO A 20 -42.77 -29.65 14.83
N LEU A 21 -42.22 -29.61 13.60
CA LEU A 21 -42.89 -30.15 12.40
C LEU A 21 -41.96 -30.09 11.17
N CYS A 22 -41.62 -31.28 10.69
CA CYS A 22 -41.10 -31.53 9.34
C CYS A 22 -42.24 -31.49 8.32
N GLY A 23 -41.94 -31.09 7.09
CA GLY A 23 -42.80 -31.33 5.93
C GLY A 23 -41.98 -31.19 4.66
N GLY A 24 -41.53 -32.32 4.12
CA GLY A 24 -40.86 -32.38 2.82
C GLY A 24 -41.84 -32.26 1.65
N GLY A 25 -41.31 -31.98 0.46
CA GLY A 25 -42.06 -32.03 -0.79
C GLY A 25 -41.38 -31.21 -1.90
N ASP A 26 -40.61 -31.90 -2.73
CA ASP A 26 -40.15 -31.49 -4.06
C ASP A 26 -40.94 -32.35 -5.09
N PRO A 27 -41.01 -32.09 -6.41
CA PRO A 27 -40.86 -30.87 -7.23
C PRO A 27 -42.09 -30.63 -8.16
N ARG A 28 -42.05 -29.52 -8.94
CA ARG A 28 -42.61 -29.31 -10.31
C ARG A 28 -43.74 -28.27 -10.50
N PHE A 29 -43.40 -27.31 -11.37
CA PHE A 29 -44.23 -26.50 -12.28
C PHE A 29 -45.35 -25.64 -11.68
N GLY A 30 -45.17 -24.31 -11.77
CA GLY A 30 -46.25 -23.35 -11.54
C GLY A 30 -45.77 -21.92 -11.64
N VAL A 31 -45.72 -21.40 -12.86
CA VAL A 31 -45.59 -19.96 -13.15
C VAL A 31 -46.83 -19.25 -12.60
N SER A 32 -46.67 -18.28 -11.70
CA SER A 32 -47.59 -17.15 -11.60
C SER A 32 -46.93 -15.96 -10.92
N VAL A 33 -47.20 -14.79 -11.48
CA VAL A 33 -46.56 -13.50 -11.28
C VAL A 33 -47.38 -12.71 -10.26
N GLY A 34 -46.71 -12.11 -9.28
CA GLY A 34 -47.33 -11.16 -8.33
C GLY A 34 -46.29 -10.13 -7.91
N GLY A 35 -46.36 -8.94 -8.49
CA GLY A 35 -45.40 -7.86 -8.28
C GLY A 35 -45.63 -7.10 -6.96
N VAL A 36 -44.52 -6.62 -6.40
CA VAL A 36 -44.50 -5.44 -5.51
C VAL A 36 -43.44 -4.49 -6.06
N ILE A 37 -43.88 -3.26 -6.31
CA ILE A 37 -43.14 -2.17 -6.94
C ILE A 37 -42.39 -1.43 -5.83
N SER A 38 -41.06 -1.32 -5.93
CA SER A 38 -40.28 -0.33 -5.19
C SER A 38 -39.40 0.47 -6.16
N ASN A 39 -39.61 1.78 -6.17
CA ASN A 39 -38.95 2.76 -7.03
C ASN A 39 -37.44 2.89 -6.77
N CYS A 40 -36.64 2.83 -7.83
CA CYS A 40 -35.37 3.56 -7.93
C CYS A 40 -35.14 3.93 -9.41
N PRO A 41 -34.95 5.22 -9.77
CA PRO A 41 -34.76 5.63 -11.15
C PRO A 41 -33.28 5.62 -11.55
N SER A 42 -33.03 5.52 -12.86
CA SER A 42 -31.73 5.67 -13.57
C SER A 42 -30.86 4.41 -13.76
N ARG A 43 -31.29 3.47 -14.62
CA ARG A 43 -30.39 2.77 -15.55
C ARG A 43 -31.08 2.56 -16.89
N GLY A 44 -30.44 3.02 -17.97
CA GLY A 44 -30.91 2.87 -19.35
C GLY A 44 -31.01 1.41 -19.81
N PRO A 45 -31.59 1.15 -20.99
CA PRO A 45 -31.97 -0.19 -21.43
C PRO A 45 -30.74 -1.08 -21.64
N LYS A 46 -30.72 -2.24 -20.97
CA LYS A 46 -29.76 -3.32 -21.23
C LYS A 46 -30.12 -3.96 -22.57
N ILE A 47 -29.25 -3.81 -23.57
CA ILE A 47 -29.30 -4.56 -24.82
C ILE A 47 -28.73 -5.96 -24.55
N VAL A 48 -29.57 -6.98 -24.68
CA VAL A 48 -29.16 -8.38 -24.73
C VAL A 48 -28.73 -8.67 -26.17
N SER A 49 -27.43 -8.93 -26.37
CA SER A 49 -26.87 -9.31 -27.67
C SER A 49 -27.18 -10.78 -27.95
N LEU A 50 -28.15 -11.03 -28.82
CA LEU A 50 -28.35 -12.34 -29.45
C LEU A 50 -27.46 -12.38 -30.70
N LYS A 51 -26.44 -13.23 -30.68
CA LYS A 51 -25.67 -13.59 -31.88
C LYS A 51 -26.45 -14.64 -32.64
N ASP A 52 -27.09 -14.23 -33.73
CA ASP A 52 -27.45 -15.14 -34.82
C ASP A 52 -27.24 -14.39 -36.15
N GLU A 53 -26.12 -14.69 -36.82
CA GLU A 53 -25.76 -14.10 -38.10
C GLU A 53 -26.52 -14.85 -39.20
N THR A 54 -27.60 -14.28 -39.73
CA THR A 54 -28.05 -14.58 -41.12
C THR A 54 -29.12 -13.67 -41.72
N THR A 55 -29.60 -12.61 -41.05
CA THR A 55 -30.63 -11.74 -41.67
C THR A 55 -30.38 -10.26 -41.42
N ALA A 56 -30.03 -9.51 -42.47
CA ALA A 56 -29.90 -8.06 -42.41
C ALA A 56 -31.27 -7.39 -42.53
N SER A 57 -31.94 -7.15 -41.40
CA SER A 57 -33.13 -6.29 -41.35
C SER A 57 -32.70 -4.84 -41.11
N ARG A 58 -32.88 -3.96 -42.09
CA ARG A 58 -32.68 -2.52 -41.94
C ARG A 58 -33.92 -1.90 -41.27
N ILE A 59 -33.75 -1.40 -40.05
CA ILE A 59 -34.75 -0.56 -39.37
C ILE A 59 -34.62 0.86 -39.92
N VAL A 60 -35.67 1.39 -40.55
CA VAL A 60 -35.73 2.78 -41.01
C VAL A 60 -36.74 3.54 -40.15
N GLY A 61 -36.24 4.43 -39.29
CA GLY A 61 -36.97 5.56 -38.70
C GLY A 61 -38.08 5.23 -37.68
N VAL A 62 -37.91 5.68 -36.44
CA VAL A 62 -38.99 5.80 -35.45
C VAL A 62 -39.34 7.28 -35.35
N THR A 63 -40.55 7.68 -35.75
CA THR A 63 -41.11 9.00 -35.43
C THR A 63 -42.03 8.89 -34.22
N ALA A 64 -41.81 9.75 -33.23
CA ALA A 64 -42.60 9.80 -32.00
C ALA A 64 -43.89 10.61 -32.24
N GLY A 65 -45.03 9.99 -31.95
CA GLY A 65 -46.34 10.65 -31.83
C GLY A 65 -47.09 10.02 -30.66
N GLU A 66 -47.69 10.86 -29.83
CA GLU A 66 -48.37 10.47 -28.58
C GLU A 66 -49.56 9.55 -28.87
N GLY A 67 -49.49 8.32 -28.36
CA GLY A 67 -50.60 7.36 -28.39
C GLY A 67 -50.22 6.00 -29.02
N GLY A 68 -49.80 5.05 -28.18
CA GLY A 68 -49.84 3.60 -28.47
C GLY A 68 -48.94 3.08 -29.60
N LEU A 69 -47.92 2.30 -29.23
CA LEU A 69 -47.00 1.64 -30.17
C LEU A 69 -47.71 0.54 -30.97
N MET A 70 -48.19 0.84 -32.18
CA MET A 70 -48.70 -0.13 -33.16
C MET A 70 -47.66 -0.31 -34.28
N THR A 71 -46.88 -1.38 -34.22
CA THR A 71 -45.92 -1.73 -35.28
C THR A 71 -46.64 -2.50 -36.39
N ARG A 72 -46.96 -1.84 -37.51
CA ARG A 72 -47.44 -2.51 -38.74
C ARG A 72 -46.26 -3.07 -39.53
N ILE A 73 -46.20 -4.39 -39.68
CA ILE A 73 -45.22 -5.07 -40.53
C ILE A 73 -45.83 -5.27 -41.93
N HIS A 74 -45.38 -4.49 -42.91
CA HIS A 74 -45.71 -4.71 -44.32
C HIS A 74 -44.72 -5.70 -44.94
N HIS A 75 -45.22 -6.86 -45.39
CA HIS A 75 -44.46 -7.81 -46.20
C HIS A 75 -44.56 -7.40 -47.67
N TYR A 76 -43.44 -7.00 -48.28
CA TYR A 76 -43.34 -6.80 -49.72
C TYR A 76 -42.75 -8.06 -50.38
N PRO A 77 -43.36 -8.62 -51.43
CA PRO A 77 -42.74 -9.67 -52.22
C PRO A 77 -41.54 -9.08 -52.98
N CYS A 78 -40.38 -9.69 -52.78
CA CYS A 78 -39.12 -9.31 -53.40
C CYS A 78 -39.16 -9.61 -54.92
N ALA A 79 -39.10 -8.57 -55.74
CA ALA A 79 -38.92 -8.72 -57.19
C ALA A 79 -37.47 -9.18 -57.49
N PRO A 80 -37.26 -10.11 -58.44
CA PRO A 80 -35.93 -10.58 -58.80
C PRO A 80 -35.12 -9.44 -59.42
N THR A 81 -33.98 -9.12 -58.82
CA THR A 81 -33.00 -8.17 -59.35
C THR A 81 -32.29 -8.75 -60.58
N PRO A 82 -32.04 -7.94 -61.63
CA PRO A 82 -31.26 -8.38 -62.78
C PRO A 82 -29.81 -8.67 -62.36
N MET A 83 -29.32 -9.86 -62.72
CA MET A 83 -27.95 -10.28 -62.49
C MET A 83 -26.98 -9.42 -63.31
N VAL A 84 -26.19 -8.59 -62.64
CA VAL A 84 -25.02 -7.92 -63.24
C VAL A 84 -23.92 -8.98 -63.44
N PRO A 85 -23.29 -9.09 -64.62
CA PRO A 85 -22.17 -10.00 -64.81
C PRO A 85 -21.03 -9.60 -63.86
N ARG A 86 -20.60 -10.54 -63.01
CA ARG A 86 -19.41 -10.39 -62.15
C ARG A 86 -18.21 -10.14 -63.07
N SER A 87 -17.51 -9.02 -62.88
CA SER A 87 -16.20 -8.84 -63.47
C SER A 87 -15.30 -9.97 -62.98
N SER A 88 -14.54 -10.54 -63.92
CA SER A 88 -13.56 -11.59 -63.70
C SER A 88 -12.70 -11.23 -62.48
N SER A 89 -12.81 -12.02 -61.42
CA SER A 89 -11.84 -12.01 -60.33
C SER A 89 -10.47 -12.27 -60.94
N GLN A 90 -9.62 -11.24 -61.03
CA GLN A 90 -8.21 -11.47 -61.30
C GLN A 90 -7.73 -12.42 -60.20
N SER A 91 -7.39 -13.64 -60.59
CA SER A 91 -6.71 -14.58 -59.71
C SER A 91 -5.34 -13.98 -59.43
N VAL A 92 -5.23 -13.19 -58.37
CA VAL A 92 -3.93 -12.82 -57.82
C VAL A 92 -3.27 -14.15 -57.47
N SER A 93 -2.29 -14.58 -58.27
CA SER A 93 -1.59 -15.83 -58.00
C SER A 93 -0.98 -15.68 -56.61
N ARG A 94 -1.48 -16.45 -55.64
CA ARG A 94 -0.88 -16.47 -54.31
C ARG A 94 0.51 -17.06 -54.49
N ARG A 95 1.54 -16.22 -54.38
CA ARG A 95 2.92 -16.68 -54.34
C ARG A 95 3.01 -17.63 -53.14
N ALA A 96 3.30 -18.90 -53.40
CA ALA A 96 3.56 -19.85 -52.33
C ALA A 96 4.87 -19.46 -51.66
N PHE A 97 4.82 -19.27 -50.34
CA PHE A 97 5.99 -18.94 -49.53
C PHE A 97 6.90 -20.17 -49.46
N THR A 98 8.19 -20.00 -49.69
CA THR A 98 9.15 -21.09 -49.51
C THR A 98 9.40 -21.34 -48.02
N LEU A 99 9.69 -22.58 -47.64
CA LEU A 99 10.02 -22.94 -46.25
C LEU A 99 11.18 -22.09 -45.71
N VAL A 100 12.16 -21.77 -46.57
CA VAL A 100 13.34 -20.97 -46.21
C VAL A 100 12.95 -19.53 -45.89
N GLU A 101 12.09 -18.90 -46.71
CA GLU A 101 11.62 -17.54 -46.44
C GLU A 101 10.88 -17.47 -45.09
N LEU A 102 10.06 -18.48 -44.77
CA LEU A 102 9.36 -18.54 -43.48
C LEU A 102 10.35 -18.67 -42.32
N LEU A 103 11.35 -19.54 -42.47
CA LEU A 103 12.38 -19.78 -41.45
C LEU A 103 13.22 -18.53 -41.18
N VAL A 104 13.58 -17.76 -42.21
CA VAL A 104 14.33 -16.50 -42.04
C VAL A 104 13.50 -15.46 -41.30
N VAL A 105 12.21 -15.33 -41.64
CA VAL A 105 11.33 -14.36 -40.98
C VAL A 105 11.16 -14.69 -39.50
N ILE A 106 10.88 -15.94 -39.15
CA ILE A 106 10.78 -16.33 -37.73
C ILE A 106 12.11 -16.17 -36.99
N ALA A 107 13.25 -16.39 -37.66
CA ALA A 107 14.56 -16.17 -37.07
C ALA A 107 14.80 -14.68 -36.77
N ILE A 108 14.48 -13.78 -37.70
CA ILE A 108 14.60 -12.33 -37.49
C ILE A 108 13.65 -11.87 -36.37
N VAL A 109 12.37 -12.26 -36.41
CA VAL A 109 11.41 -11.92 -35.35
C VAL A 109 11.87 -12.47 -33.99
N GLY A 110 12.38 -13.71 -33.96
CA GLY A 110 12.93 -14.32 -32.76
C GLY A 110 14.08 -13.51 -32.15
N ILE A 111 15.03 -13.08 -32.98
CA ILE A 111 16.16 -12.22 -32.55
C ILE A 111 15.65 -10.87 -32.03
N LEU A 112 14.72 -10.23 -32.75
CA LEU A 112 14.15 -8.94 -32.31
C LEU A 112 13.44 -9.06 -30.96
N ILE A 113 12.61 -10.09 -30.77
CA ILE A 113 11.92 -10.31 -29.48
C ILE A 113 12.91 -10.61 -28.37
N ALA A 114 13.93 -11.43 -28.63
CA ALA A 114 14.97 -11.77 -27.64
C ALA A 114 15.73 -10.53 -27.16
N LEU A 115 15.95 -9.54 -28.02
CA LEU A 115 16.60 -8.28 -27.65
C LEU A 115 15.63 -7.28 -26.99
N LEU A 116 14.34 -7.31 -27.35
CA LEU A 116 13.33 -6.37 -26.84
C LEU A 116 12.80 -6.73 -25.45
N LEU A 117 12.67 -8.02 -25.11
CA LEU A 117 12.06 -8.44 -23.85
C LEU A 117 12.83 -7.94 -22.60
N PRO A 118 14.17 -8.09 -22.51
CA PRO A 118 14.94 -7.54 -21.38
C PRO A 118 14.85 -6.02 -21.30
N ALA A 119 14.84 -5.34 -22.47
CA ALA A 119 14.76 -3.88 -22.54
C ALA A 119 13.43 -3.35 -22.01
N ILE A 120 12.30 -4.00 -22.33
CA ILE A 120 10.98 -3.60 -21.82
C ILE A 120 10.91 -3.74 -20.30
N GLN A 121 11.48 -4.80 -19.74
CA GLN A 121 11.49 -5.02 -18.29
C GLN A 121 12.34 -3.97 -17.57
N ALA A 122 13.54 -3.67 -18.08
CA ALA A 122 14.40 -2.62 -17.56
C ALA A 122 13.72 -1.24 -17.61
N ALA A 123 13.04 -0.91 -18.72
CA ALA A 123 12.31 0.33 -18.85
C ALA A 123 11.14 0.46 -17.85
N ARG A 124 10.39 -0.64 -17.63
CA ARG A 124 9.31 -0.66 -16.63
C ARG A 124 9.84 -0.44 -15.21
N GLU A 125 10.96 -1.07 -14.86
CA GLU A 125 11.55 -0.89 -13.54
C GLU A 125 12.12 0.52 -13.35
N ALA A 126 12.77 1.08 -14.37
CA ALA A 126 13.21 2.48 -14.33
C ALA A 126 12.03 3.44 -14.09
N SER A 127 10.88 3.19 -14.72
CA SER A 127 9.66 3.97 -14.49
C SER A 127 9.15 3.84 -13.05
N ARG A 128 9.10 2.62 -12.49
CA ARG A 128 8.65 2.42 -11.10
C ARG A 128 9.59 3.08 -10.10
N ARG A 129 10.90 2.98 -10.32
CA ARG A 129 11.90 3.69 -9.50
C ARG A 129 11.77 5.20 -9.59
N ALA A 130 11.52 5.75 -10.77
CA ALA A 130 11.24 7.18 -10.92
C ALA A 130 9.99 7.60 -10.13
N SER A 131 8.95 6.75 -10.09
CA SER A 131 7.77 6.97 -9.24
C SER A 131 8.11 6.93 -7.75
N CYS A 132 8.86 5.94 -7.25
CA CYS A 132 9.22 5.88 -5.82
C CYS A 132 10.14 7.07 -5.43
N GLN A 133 11.05 7.51 -6.30
CA GLN A 133 11.81 8.76 -6.10
C GLN A 133 10.91 10.00 -6.06
N ASN A 134 9.89 10.08 -6.91
CA ASN A 134 8.95 11.19 -6.90
C ASN A 134 8.07 11.20 -5.64
N ASN A 135 7.68 10.02 -5.13
CA ASN A 135 7.00 9.90 -3.83
C ASN A 135 7.89 10.44 -2.70
N LEU A 136 9.16 10.02 -2.64
CA LEU A 136 10.11 10.54 -1.64
C LEU A 136 10.32 12.05 -1.77
N ARG A 137 10.43 12.60 -2.99
CA ARG A 137 10.53 14.06 -3.19
C ARG A 137 9.31 14.80 -2.65
N GLN A 138 8.11 14.30 -2.92
CA GLN A 138 6.88 14.89 -2.38
C GLN A 138 6.79 14.78 -0.86
N ILE A 139 7.23 13.64 -0.29
CA ILE A 139 7.38 13.48 1.17
C ILE A 139 8.39 14.49 1.73
N GLY A 140 9.51 14.71 1.05
CA GLY A 140 10.53 15.70 1.43
C GLY A 140 10.00 17.12 1.44
N VAL A 141 9.26 17.50 0.39
CA VAL A 141 8.58 18.81 0.33
C VAL A 141 7.57 18.94 1.47
N ALA A 142 6.79 17.90 1.76
CA ALA A 142 5.82 17.92 2.86
C ALA A 142 6.50 18.08 4.23
N ILE A 143 7.58 17.33 4.49
CA ILE A 143 8.36 17.45 5.73
C ILE A 143 8.99 18.85 5.83
N ASN A 144 9.58 19.39 4.77
CA ASN A 144 10.20 20.71 4.78
C ASN A 144 9.16 21.84 4.96
N ASN A 145 7.95 21.68 4.45
CA ASN A 145 6.85 22.59 4.74
C ASN A 145 6.40 22.50 6.21
N TYR A 146 6.35 21.28 6.77
CA TYR A 146 6.11 21.06 8.20
C TYR A 146 7.19 21.78 9.05
N VAL A 147 8.47 21.58 8.74
CA VAL A 147 9.60 22.23 9.42
C VAL A 147 9.49 23.75 9.30
N SER A 148 9.19 24.27 8.11
CA SER A 148 9.06 25.71 7.88
C SER A 148 7.93 26.33 8.71
N SER A 149 6.86 25.58 8.99
CA SER A 149 5.72 26.05 9.80
C SER A 149 5.87 25.85 11.31
N THR A 150 6.64 24.85 11.75
CA THR A 150 6.74 24.47 13.18
C THR A 150 8.13 24.73 13.79
N GLY A 151 9.14 25.00 12.96
CA GLY A 151 10.54 25.18 13.36
C GLY A 151 11.27 23.87 13.71
N LYS A 152 10.62 22.70 13.58
CA LYS A 152 11.18 21.39 13.95
C LYS A 152 10.75 20.29 12.98
N PHE A 153 11.53 19.23 12.89
CA PHE A 153 11.12 18.02 12.18
C PHE A 153 9.93 17.35 12.88
N PRO A 154 9.09 16.61 12.12
CA PRO A 154 8.00 15.86 12.73
C PRO A 154 8.56 14.78 13.67
N PRO A 155 7.86 14.46 14.77
CA PRO A 155 8.27 13.36 15.62
C PRO A 155 8.19 12.05 14.81
N GLY A 156 9.21 11.21 14.90
CA GLY A 156 9.21 9.88 14.29
C GLY A 156 8.13 9.00 14.89
N LYS A 157 8.08 8.93 16.21
CA LYS A 157 7.08 8.18 16.97
C LYS A 157 6.63 9.00 18.18
N LYS A 158 5.33 9.29 18.26
CA LYS A 158 4.72 10.01 19.38
C LYS A 158 3.54 9.21 19.93
N TRP A 159 3.46 9.07 21.24
CA TRP A 159 2.39 8.33 21.89
C TRP A 159 1.14 9.21 22.06
N ALA A 160 -0.05 8.60 22.01
CA ALA A 160 -1.31 9.27 22.34
C ALA A 160 -1.45 9.56 23.86
N GLY A 161 -0.66 8.87 24.69
CA GLY A 161 -0.58 9.03 26.14
C GLY A 161 0.64 8.33 26.72
N PRO A 162 0.73 8.12 28.04
CA PRO A 162 1.86 7.43 28.67
C PRO A 162 2.02 6.00 28.13
N ARG A 163 3.23 5.60 27.77
CA ARG A 163 3.51 4.27 27.20
C ARG A 163 3.16 3.10 28.14
N SER A 164 3.15 3.35 29.45
CA SER A 164 2.72 2.38 30.45
C SER A 164 1.23 2.04 30.39
N ASP A 165 0.42 2.85 29.69
CA ASP A 165 -0.99 2.58 29.48
C ASP A 165 -1.20 1.64 28.27
N PRO A 166 -1.74 0.42 28.46
CA PRO A 166 -1.96 -0.52 27.37
C PRO A 166 -3.08 -0.09 26.41
N THR A 167 -3.82 0.98 26.73
CA THR A 167 -4.91 1.51 25.91
C THR A 167 -4.46 2.62 24.95
N VAL A 168 -3.20 3.06 25.05
CA VAL A 168 -2.64 4.06 24.14
C VAL A 168 -1.73 3.43 23.10
N GLU A 169 -1.72 4.03 21.93
CA GLU A 169 -0.88 3.62 20.82
C GLU A 169 -0.01 4.80 20.39
N SER A 170 1.06 4.51 19.64
CA SER A 170 1.94 5.53 19.09
C SER A 170 1.68 5.76 17.60
N PHE A 171 1.73 7.02 17.20
CA PHE A 171 1.62 7.47 15.82
C PHE A 171 2.99 7.73 15.20
N ALA A 172 3.12 7.43 13.90
CA ALA A 172 4.33 7.72 13.13
C ALA A 172 4.37 9.16 12.58
N TRP A 173 5.56 9.60 12.17
CA TRP A 173 5.83 10.86 11.46
C TRP A 173 4.86 11.16 10.31
N SER A 174 4.45 10.12 9.58
CA SER A 174 3.51 10.14 8.47
C SER A 174 2.19 10.84 8.85
N CYS A 175 1.67 10.58 10.05
CA CYS A 175 0.45 11.21 10.58
C CYS A 175 0.55 12.74 10.71
N TYR A 176 1.76 13.26 10.91
CA TYR A 176 2.00 14.69 11.15
C TYR A 176 2.18 15.49 9.87
N VAL A 177 2.43 14.81 8.74
CA VAL A 177 2.72 15.45 7.45
C VAL A 177 1.57 15.33 6.45
N LEU A 178 0.48 14.62 6.76
CA LEU A 178 -0.67 14.43 5.85
C LEU A 178 -1.20 15.74 5.29
N GLY A 179 -1.38 16.77 6.14
CA GLY A 179 -1.87 18.08 5.69
C GLY A 179 -0.97 18.78 4.67
N TYR A 180 0.31 18.42 4.62
CA TYR A 180 1.32 18.93 3.69
C TYR A 180 1.51 18.01 2.46
N LEU A 181 0.90 16.82 2.47
CA LEU A 181 0.82 15.85 1.36
C LEU A 181 -0.52 15.96 0.60
N GLU A 182 -1.20 17.10 0.71
CA GLU A 182 -2.55 17.31 0.16
C GLU A 182 -3.66 16.42 0.78
N GLU A 183 -3.35 15.64 1.82
CA GLU A 183 -4.29 14.78 2.56
C GLU A 183 -4.95 15.52 3.74
N LYS A 184 -5.35 16.78 3.53
CA LYS A 184 -5.94 17.63 4.58
C LYS A 184 -7.23 17.05 5.17
N ALA A 185 -8.01 16.35 4.35
CA ALA A 185 -9.25 15.70 4.81
C ALA A 185 -8.98 14.60 5.84
N LEU A 186 -7.91 13.81 5.66
CA LEU A 186 -7.48 12.79 6.61
C LEU A 186 -6.88 13.44 7.87
N GLN A 187 -6.04 14.47 7.70
CA GLN A 187 -5.41 15.19 8.81
C GLN A 187 -6.43 15.76 9.81
N VAL A 188 -7.55 16.32 9.32
CA VAL A 188 -8.59 16.94 10.15
C VAL A 188 -9.40 15.88 10.93
N GLN A 189 -9.58 14.69 10.35
CA GLN A 189 -10.34 13.61 10.98
C GLN A 189 -9.50 12.82 12.00
N LEU A 190 -8.17 12.81 11.85
CA LEU A 190 -7.28 12.09 12.73
C LEU A 190 -7.17 12.75 14.12
N ASP A 191 -7.70 12.10 15.15
CA ASP A 191 -7.54 12.51 16.53
C ASP A 191 -6.31 11.84 17.17
N LEU A 192 -5.19 12.57 17.21
CA LEU A 192 -3.91 12.10 17.76
C LEU A 192 -3.94 11.86 19.29
N LYS A 193 -5.03 12.19 19.99
CA LYS A 193 -5.22 11.91 21.42
C LYS A 193 -5.89 10.56 21.68
N LYS A 194 -6.47 9.96 20.64
CA LYS A 194 -7.10 8.63 20.70
C LYS A 194 -6.20 7.62 20.02
N ARG A 195 -6.27 6.36 20.42
CA ARG A 195 -5.57 5.26 19.74
C ARG A 195 -6.01 5.12 18.28
N MET A 196 -5.18 4.55 17.41
CA MET A 196 -5.51 4.38 15.98
C MET A 196 -6.68 3.42 15.80
N SER A 197 -6.77 2.39 16.66
CA SER A 197 -7.86 1.41 16.67
C SER A 197 -9.20 1.94 17.21
N HIS A 198 -9.27 3.20 17.64
CA HIS A 198 -10.52 3.81 18.09
C HIS A 198 -11.50 3.98 16.91
N PRO A 199 -12.82 3.76 17.06
CA PRO A 199 -13.79 3.91 15.96
C PRO A 199 -13.68 5.21 15.18
N ASP A 200 -13.44 6.33 15.86
CA ASP A 200 -13.23 7.65 15.25
C ASP A 200 -12.01 7.72 14.32
N ASN A 201 -10.93 6.99 14.65
CA ASN A 201 -9.68 6.99 13.87
C ASN A 201 -9.61 5.83 12.87
N LEU A 202 -10.42 4.78 13.04
CA LEU A 202 -10.35 3.55 12.25
C LEU A 202 -10.49 3.81 10.75
N ALA A 203 -11.45 4.66 10.35
CA ALA A 203 -11.66 5.02 8.96
C ALA A 203 -10.45 5.75 8.35
N VAL A 204 -9.81 6.62 9.13
CA VAL A 204 -8.62 7.36 8.70
C VAL A 204 -7.43 6.41 8.60
N ALA A 205 -7.15 5.62 9.65
CA ALA A 205 -6.06 4.65 9.68
C ALA A 205 -6.17 3.58 8.57
N SER A 206 -7.39 3.28 8.09
CA SER A 206 -7.67 2.36 6.98
C SER A 206 -7.63 2.99 5.58
N ALA A 207 -7.41 4.31 5.50
CA ALA A 207 -7.29 5.01 4.23
C ALA A 207 -5.98 4.63 3.53
N ILE A 208 -6.06 4.48 2.21
CA ILE A 208 -4.88 4.30 1.35
C ILE A 208 -4.39 5.67 0.94
N VAL A 209 -3.14 5.96 1.29
CA VAL A 209 -2.43 7.18 0.89
C VAL A 209 -1.45 6.77 -0.21
N PRO A 210 -1.75 7.01 -1.50
CA PRO A 210 -0.98 6.42 -2.61
C PRO A 210 0.51 6.77 -2.60
N ILE A 211 0.86 7.96 -2.11
CA ILE A 211 2.25 8.42 -1.99
C ILE A 211 3.08 7.57 -1.00
N TYR A 212 2.44 6.84 -0.09
CA TYR A 212 3.10 5.95 0.86
C TYR A 212 3.37 4.56 0.30
N LEU A 213 2.84 4.22 -0.87
CA LEU A 213 3.02 2.91 -1.49
C LEU A 213 4.06 2.99 -2.61
N CYS A 214 5.03 2.07 -2.63
CA CYS A 214 5.99 1.99 -3.71
C CYS A 214 5.48 1.01 -4.78
N PRO A 215 5.30 1.42 -6.06
CA PRO A 215 4.83 0.54 -7.13
C PRO A 215 5.76 -0.64 -7.45
N SER A 216 7.00 -0.66 -6.94
CA SER A 216 7.90 -1.82 -7.06
C SER A 216 7.71 -2.85 -5.96
N ALA A 217 6.90 -2.59 -4.93
CA ALA A 217 6.61 -3.57 -3.88
C ALA A 217 5.91 -4.79 -4.49
N SER A 218 6.69 -5.86 -4.69
CA SER A 218 6.26 -7.12 -5.32
C SER A 218 6.21 -8.25 -4.32
N ARG A 219 6.93 -8.13 -3.21
CA ARG A 219 6.90 -9.05 -2.07
C ARG A 219 6.14 -8.38 -0.94
N LEU A 220 5.01 -8.95 -0.58
CA LEU A 220 4.17 -8.46 0.51
C LEU A 220 4.23 -9.43 1.68
N GLU A 221 4.21 -8.88 2.89
CA GLU A 221 4.05 -9.66 4.11
C GLU A 221 2.71 -10.40 4.09
N GLU A 222 2.65 -11.54 4.79
CA GLU A 222 1.51 -12.46 4.74
C GLU A 222 0.19 -11.77 5.09
N HIS A 223 0.21 -10.79 6.00
CA HIS A 223 -0.95 -10.04 6.43
C HIS A 223 -1.15 -8.74 5.65
N ARG A 224 -0.47 -8.53 4.53
CA ARG A 224 -0.61 -7.33 3.68
C ARG A 224 -1.18 -7.67 2.30
N GLY A 225 -2.34 -7.09 2.01
CA GLY A 225 -3.04 -7.25 0.75
C GLY A 225 -2.45 -6.39 -0.37
N GLU A 226 -2.69 -6.80 -1.61
CA GLU A 226 -2.32 -6.03 -2.81
C GLU A 226 -3.04 -4.66 -2.90
N ASP A 227 -4.18 -4.52 -2.20
CA ASP A 227 -4.91 -3.26 -2.09
C ASP A 227 -4.24 -2.24 -1.15
N GLY A 228 -3.11 -2.63 -0.54
CA GLY A 228 -2.35 -1.79 0.38
C GLY A 228 -2.94 -1.76 1.79
N ARG A 229 -3.74 -2.75 2.19
CA ARG A 229 -4.27 -2.87 3.56
C ARG A 229 -3.74 -4.10 4.28
N LEU A 230 -3.73 -4.03 5.60
CA LEU A 230 -3.53 -5.18 6.46
C LEU A 230 -4.81 -6.02 6.54
N PHE A 231 -4.69 -7.34 6.55
CA PHE A 231 -5.82 -8.26 6.64
C PHE A 231 -5.47 -9.54 7.39
N GLY A 232 -6.48 -10.30 7.80
CA GLY A 232 -6.29 -11.66 8.32
C GLY A 232 -5.74 -11.71 9.75
N LEU A 233 -5.86 -10.62 10.52
CA LEU A 233 -5.43 -10.51 11.91
C LEU A 233 -6.50 -11.00 12.90
N GLY A 234 -7.64 -11.49 12.41
CA GLY A 234 -8.68 -12.10 13.24
C GLY A 234 -9.39 -11.10 14.15
N GLY A 235 -9.52 -9.84 13.71
CA GLY A 235 -10.14 -8.77 14.49
C GLY A 235 -9.21 -8.14 15.53
N GLN A 236 -7.93 -8.50 15.52
CA GLN A 236 -6.91 -7.81 16.31
C GLN A 236 -6.64 -6.40 15.78
N MET A 237 -5.88 -5.65 16.58
CA MET A 237 -5.41 -4.31 16.23
C MET A 237 -4.68 -4.33 14.88
N GLY A 238 -5.03 -3.38 14.01
CA GLY A 238 -4.40 -3.22 12.70
C GLY A 238 -5.19 -3.81 11.53
N GLU A 239 -6.25 -4.60 11.76
CA GLU A 239 -7.07 -5.13 10.68
C GLU A 239 -7.63 -3.98 9.82
N GLY A 240 -7.39 -4.04 8.51
CA GLY A 240 -7.84 -3.03 7.54
C GLY A 240 -6.98 -1.76 7.47
N PHE A 241 -5.93 -1.62 8.30
CA PHE A 241 -5.10 -0.41 8.29
C PHE A 241 -4.35 -0.28 6.97
N GLY A 242 -4.23 0.95 6.47
CA GLY A 242 -3.47 1.25 5.26
C GLY A 242 -1.97 1.09 5.49
N CYS A 243 -1.28 0.62 4.46
CA CYS A 243 0.14 0.30 4.52
C CYS A 243 1.04 1.45 4.04
N ILE A 244 2.34 1.32 4.32
CA ILE A 244 3.41 2.22 3.91
C ILE A 244 4.67 1.41 3.54
N ASP A 245 5.40 1.89 2.54
CA ASP A 245 6.65 1.33 2.02
C ASP A 245 7.87 2.23 2.29
N TYR A 246 7.70 3.24 3.14
CA TYR A 246 8.72 4.23 3.49
C TYR A 246 8.91 4.27 5.00
N LEU A 247 10.10 3.91 5.46
CA LEU A 247 10.51 3.86 6.86
C LEU A 247 11.09 5.20 7.30
N GLY A 248 10.67 5.69 8.46
CA GLY A 248 11.33 6.83 9.10
C GLY A 248 12.60 6.41 9.84
N ILE A 249 13.67 7.20 9.72
CA ILE A 249 14.98 6.89 10.31
C ILE A 249 15.14 7.63 11.64
N SER A 250 15.21 6.86 12.74
CA SER A 250 15.47 7.38 14.08
C SER A 250 16.94 7.37 14.49
N GLY A 251 17.82 6.82 13.65
CA GLY A 251 19.28 6.85 13.85
C GLY A 251 19.98 5.64 13.25
N PRO A 252 21.32 5.59 13.31
CA PRO A 252 22.09 4.39 13.03
C PRO A 252 21.91 3.35 14.16
N ASP A 253 22.59 2.21 14.02
CA ASP A 253 22.75 1.23 15.10
C ASP A 253 23.36 1.90 16.34
N LYS A 254 22.59 1.92 17.43
CA LYS A 254 22.98 2.55 18.69
C LYS A 254 24.20 1.90 19.35
N ASP A 255 24.43 0.62 19.08
CA ASP A 255 25.47 -0.20 19.72
C ASP A 255 26.75 -0.29 18.85
N LYS A 256 26.87 0.57 17.84
CA LYS A 256 28.07 0.68 17.01
C LYS A 256 28.85 1.94 17.36
N SER A 257 30.17 1.77 17.38
CA SER A 257 31.12 2.86 17.55
C SER A 257 31.12 3.76 16.32
N ASN A 258 31.02 5.06 16.56
CA ASN A 258 31.26 6.10 15.58
C ASN A 258 32.76 6.10 15.23
N PRO A 259 33.11 6.03 13.94
CA PRO A 259 34.50 5.90 13.49
C PRO A 259 35.39 7.10 13.81
N LEU A 260 34.83 8.30 14.02
CA LEU A 260 35.59 9.51 14.34
C LEU A 260 35.76 9.70 15.84
N THR A 261 34.68 9.57 16.62
CA THR A 261 34.73 9.84 18.07
C THR A 261 35.18 8.62 18.87
N GLY A 262 35.02 7.41 18.33
CA GLY A 262 35.29 6.15 19.02
C GLY A 262 34.19 5.73 20.01
N GLU A 263 33.25 6.62 20.33
CA GLU A 263 32.11 6.35 21.21
C GLU A 263 30.96 5.70 20.43
N ASP A 264 30.11 4.95 21.12
CA ASP A 264 28.89 4.40 20.52
C ASP A 264 27.93 5.53 20.12
N TYR A 265 27.22 5.39 18.99
CA TYR A 265 26.23 6.39 18.57
C TYR A 265 25.20 6.66 19.66
N GLY A 266 24.72 5.61 20.31
CA GLY A 266 23.62 5.67 21.25
C GLY A 266 22.25 5.80 20.57
N PRO A 267 21.18 5.80 21.37
CA PRO A 267 19.82 5.80 20.86
C PRO A 267 19.43 7.16 20.28
N GLN A 268 18.49 7.14 19.33
CA GLN A 268 17.80 8.33 18.81
C GLN A 268 18.72 9.44 18.23
N ARG A 269 19.76 9.06 17.48
CA ARG A 269 20.70 9.99 16.80
C ARG A 269 20.31 10.39 15.37
N GLY A 270 19.15 9.94 14.88
CA GLY A 270 18.65 10.33 13.56
C GLY A 270 17.75 11.57 13.61
N ILE A 271 16.83 11.67 12.65
CA ILE A 271 15.96 12.84 12.48
C ILE A 271 14.56 12.58 13.01
N LEU A 272 13.95 11.46 12.60
CA LEU A 272 12.60 11.10 12.97
C LEU A 272 12.64 10.30 14.26
N LEU A 273 12.76 11.01 15.38
CA LEU A 273 12.97 10.39 16.69
C LEU A 273 11.70 9.75 17.26
N GLY A 274 11.89 8.65 17.97
CA GLY A 274 10.91 8.07 18.89
C GLY A 274 11.33 8.23 20.34
N THR A 275 10.58 7.61 21.24
CA THR A 275 10.88 7.64 22.68
C THR A 275 11.69 6.44 23.15
N LYS A 276 11.81 5.39 22.34
CA LYS A 276 12.53 4.13 22.66
C LYS A 276 14.03 4.41 22.84
N GLY A 277 14.60 3.97 23.95
CA GLY A 277 15.98 4.15 24.35
C GLY A 277 16.27 5.47 25.07
N LEU A 278 15.28 6.35 25.28
CA LEU A 278 15.49 7.63 25.97
C LEU A 278 15.29 7.51 27.49
N PRO A 279 15.92 8.40 28.29
CA PRO A 279 15.60 8.52 29.71
C PRO A 279 14.10 8.77 29.92
N ASN A 280 13.49 8.06 30.89
CA ASN A 280 12.06 8.15 31.22
C ASN A 280 11.11 7.78 30.07
N GLU A 281 11.53 6.92 29.15
CA GLU A 281 10.76 6.52 27.95
C GLU A 281 9.31 6.06 28.21
N ASP A 282 9.03 5.48 29.38
CA ASP A 282 7.69 4.98 29.75
C ASP A 282 6.69 6.11 30.03
N THR A 283 7.19 7.28 30.41
CA THR A 283 6.38 8.47 30.72
C THR A 283 6.42 9.52 29.62
N LEU A 284 7.40 9.42 28.72
CA LEU A 284 7.61 10.38 27.65
C LEU A 284 6.60 10.15 26.53
N ILE A 285 5.74 11.14 26.30
CA ILE A 285 4.70 11.10 25.26
C ILE A 285 5.27 11.57 23.91
N GLU A 286 6.05 12.65 23.92
CA GLU A 286 6.65 13.26 22.72
C GLU A 286 8.19 13.17 22.79
N PRO A 287 8.87 12.74 21.73
CA PRO A 287 10.32 12.73 21.67
C PRO A 287 10.90 14.16 21.70
N PRO A 288 12.19 14.32 22.03
CA PRO A 288 12.88 15.60 21.92
C PRO A 288 12.75 16.19 20.50
N ALA A 289 12.49 17.49 20.43
CA ALA A 289 12.35 18.17 19.14
C ALA A 289 13.71 18.27 18.42
N VAL A 290 13.75 17.82 17.17
CA VAL A 290 14.91 18.01 16.29
C VAL A 290 14.66 19.23 15.42
N THR A 291 15.59 20.18 15.42
CA THR A 291 15.55 21.36 14.55
C THR A 291 16.59 21.21 13.45
N PRO A 292 16.50 21.95 12.33
CA PRO A 292 17.55 21.96 11.32
C PRO A 292 18.94 22.28 11.88
N ALA A 293 19.03 23.09 12.95
CA ALA A 293 20.29 23.41 13.60
C ALA A 293 20.95 22.22 14.34
N HIS A 294 20.19 21.15 14.63
CA HIS A 294 20.74 19.92 15.20
C HIS A 294 21.34 18.98 14.14
N VAL A 295 21.22 19.30 12.85
CA VAL A 295 21.77 18.48 11.75
C VAL A 295 23.13 19.01 11.38
N THR A 296 24.14 18.67 12.18
CA THR A 296 25.52 19.16 12.02
C THR A 296 26.29 18.43 10.93
N ASP A 297 25.89 17.21 10.59
CA ASP A 297 26.55 16.38 9.56
C ASP A 297 26.17 16.82 8.12
N GLY A 298 25.24 17.78 8.02
CA GLY A 298 24.78 18.38 6.77
C GLY A 298 23.43 17.83 6.31
N MET A 299 22.50 18.74 6.00
CA MET A 299 21.13 18.39 5.64
C MET A 299 21.01 17.50 4.38
N SER A 300 21.96 17.60 3.44
CA SER A 300 21.99 16.75 2.24
C SER A 300 22.65 15.39 2.47
N GLN A 301 23.33 15.19 3.61
CA GLN A 301 24.05 13.96 3.96
C GLN A 301 23.39 13.19 5.11
N THR A 302 22.31 13.72 5.69
CA THR A 302 21.52 13.02 6.71
C THR A 302 20.17 12.59 6.14
N LEU A 303 19.91 11.28 6.14
CA LEU A 303 18.65 10.68 5.74
C LEU A 303 17.59 10.79 6.84
N MET A 304 16.37 11.07 6.42
CA MET A 304 15.19 11.10 7.30
C MET A 304 14.19 9.99 7.01
N VAL A 305 14.03 9.61 5.74
CA VAL A 305 13.11 8.55 5.30
C VAL A 305 13.79 7.70 4.23
N ALA A 306 13.56 6.40 4.21
CA ALA A 306 14.06 5.54 3.14
C ALA A 306 13.06 4.44 2.80
N GLU A 307 13.22 3.82 1.65
CA GLU A 307 12.39 2.69 1.24
C GLU A 307 12.56 1.48 2.18
N CYS A 308 11.42 0.90 2.55
CA CYS A 308 11.32 -0.38 3.21
C CYS A 308 10.03 -1.06 2.73
N THR A 309 10.10 -1.68 1.55
CA THR A 309 8.93 -2.13 0.79
C THR A 309 8.31 -3.41 1.37
N GLY A 310 6.98 -3.54 1.22
CA GLY A 310 6.26 -4.80 1.43
C GLY A 310 5.94 -5.15 2.89
N ARG A 311 6.30 -4.29 3.84
CA ARG A 311 6.09 -4.52 5.28
C ARG A 311 4.62 -4.70 5.62
N GLY A 312 4.35 -5.57 6.58
CA GLY A 312 3.02 -5.79 7.16
C GLY A 312 3.08 -5.83 8.68
N VAL A 313 2.78 -6.97 9.29
CA VAL A 313 2.66 -7.11 10.75
C VAL A 313 3.70 -8.09 11.30
N ASP A 314 4.26 -7.78 12.47
CA ASP A 314 5.00 -8.76 13.29
C ASP A 314 3.99 -9.48 14.19
N VAL A 315 3.82 -10.78 13.97
CA VAL A 315 2.91 -11.65 14.70
C VAL A 315 3.71 -12.70 15.45
N ASN A 316 3.40 -12.91 16.74
CA ASN A 316 4.08 -13.91 17.54
C ASN A 316 3.64 -15.34 17.17
N LYS A 317 4.35 -16.36 17.69
CA LYS A 317 4.02 -17.78 17.43
C LYS A 317 2.61 -18.20 17.89
N SER A 318 2.00 -17.45 18.80
CA SER A 318 0.62 -17.66 19.25
C SER A 318 -0.43 -16.93 18.40
N GLY A 319 -0.02 -16.19 17.38
CA GLY A 319 -0.92 -15.44 16.49
C GLY A 319 -1.27 -14.04 16.98
N GLU A 320 -0.63 -13.52 18.04
CA GLU A 320 -0.88 -12.18 18.56
C GLU A 320 -0.03 -11.13 17.86
N VAL A 321 -0.66 -10.01 17.49
CA VAL A 321 0.00 -8.87 16.86
C VAL A 321 0.95 -8.19 17.86
N LYS A 322 2.25 -8.20 17.57
CA LYS A 322 3.26 -7.48 18.35
C LYS A 322 3.45 -6.05 17.86
N SER A 323 3.50 -5.86 16.55
CA SER A 323 3.85 -4.57 15.96
C SER A 323 3.27 -4.40 14.56
N LEU A 324 2.72 -3.23 14.29
CA LEU A 324 2.18 -2.85 12.98
C LEU A 324 3.26 -2.13 12.17
N ASN A 325 4.28 -2.87 11.77
CA ASN A 325 5.48 -2.32 11.11
C ASN A 325 5.16 -1.63 9.77
N GLY A 326 4.25 -2.21 9.01
CA GLY A 326 3.84 -1.76 7.68
C GLY A 326 2.64 -0.83 7.66
N ALA A 327 1.99 -0.53 8.79
CA ALA A 327 0.85 0.39 8.81
C ALA A 327 1.31 1.85 8.80
N TRP A 328 0.77 2.68 7.92
CA TRP A 328 1.24 4.05 7.76
C TRP A 328 1.04 4.89 9.01
N ALA A 329 -0.04 4.67 9.76
CA ALA A 329 -0.32 5.45 10.96
C ALA A 329 0.53 5.02 12.18
N SER A 330 1.06 3.79 12.15
CA SER A 330 1.70 3.16 13.29
C SER A 330 3.10 3.70 13.54
N GLY A 331 3.37 4.10 14.79
CA GLY A 331 4.69 4.51 15.24
C GLY A 331 5.78 3.42 15.14
N ALA A 332 5.44 2.19 14.78
CA ALA A 332 6.40 1.14 14.44
C ALA A 332 7.01 1.29 13.02
N ASN A 333 6.50 2.22 12.22
CA ASN A 333 7.10 2.60 10.94
C ASN A 333 8.30 3.57 11.09
N VAL A 334 9.01 3.49 12.22
CA VAL A 334 10.24 4.24 12.49
C VAL A 334 11.22 3.32 13.15
N SER A 335 12.48 3.36 12.71
CA SER A 335 13.49 2.51 13.29
C SER A 335 14.92 3.01 13.17
N HIS A 336 15.79 2.37 13.95
CA HIS A 336 17.24 2.48 13.81
C HIS A 336 17.70 1.65 12.62
N VAL A 337 18.66 2.12 11.83
CA VAL A 337 19.22 1.31 10.74
C VAL A 337 20.39 0.50 11.28
N LYS A 338 20.14 -0.78 11.58
CA LYS A 338 21.15 -1.64 12.22
C LYS A 338 22.09 -2.37 11.26
N LYS A 339 21.64 -2.56 10.03
CA LYS A 339 22.17 -3.56 9.10
C LYS A 339 22.24 -2.99 7.69
N GLY A 340 22.94 -3.71 6.82
CA GLY A 340 23.13 -3.30 5.43
C GLY A 340 21.81 -3.29 4.64
N ILE A 341 21.88 -2.65 3.48
CA ILE A 341 20.75 -2.49 2.56
C ILE A 341 20.50 -3.83 1.87
N ASN A 342 19.25 -4.30 1.89
CA ASN A 342 18.85 -5.57 1.26
C ASN A 342 19.67 -6.80 1.70
N GLU A 343 20.37 -6.73 2.85
CA GLU A 343 21.25 -7.79 3.37
C GLU A 343 20.47 -9.08 3.67
N GLU A 344 19.22 -8.94 4.11
CA GLU A 344 18.32 -10.06 4.38
C GLU A 344 17.05 -9.97 3.55
N GLN A 345 16.43 -11.14 3.33
CA GLN A 345 15.19 -11.24 2.58
C GLN A 345 13.98 -11.27 3.52
N PRO A 346 12.79 -10.90 3.04
CA PRO A 346 11.57 -11.08 3.81
C PRO A 346 11.32 -12.53 4.27
N PRO A 347 10.69 -12.75 5.43
CA PRO A 347 10.11 -11.74 6.32
C PRO A 347 11.11 -11.08 7.28
N ILE A 348 12.33 -11.61 7.40
CA ILE A 348 13.29 -11.16 8.43
C ILE A 348 13.68 -9.68 8.24
N ALA A 349 13.77 -9.22 6.99
CA ALA A 349 13.99 -7.82 6.67
C ALA A 349 12.92 -6.86 7.21
N TRP A 350 11.68 -7.32 7.43
CA TRP A 350 10.56 -6.48 7.84
C TRP A 350 10.44 -6.30 9.36
N GLU A 351 11.17 -7.11 10.14
CA GLU A 351 11.14 -7.11 11.61
C GLU A 351 12.40 -6.50 12.23
N ASP A 352 13.55 -6.53 11.53
CA ASP A 352 14.87 -6.25 12.15
C ASP A 352 15.48 -4.88 11.80
N GLU A 353 14.65 -3.83 11.73
CA GLU A 353 15.12 -2.43 11.72
C GLU A 353 16.13 -2.12 10.56
N ARG A 354 15.73 -2.35 9.29
CA ARG A 354 16.59 -2.22 8.09
C ARG A 354 15.95 -1.44 6.94
N LEU A 355 16.77 -1.10 5.94
CA LEU A 355 16.32 -0.55 4.66
C LEU A 355 16.18 -1.68 3.62
N PHE A 356 15.07 -1.70 2.90
CA PHE A 356 14.76 -2.75 1.93
C PHE A 356 13.96 -2.22 0.74
N SER A 357 14.33 -2.62 -0.47
CA SER A 357 13.57 -2.27 -1.67
C SER A 357 13.64 -3.38 -2.70
N ASP A 358 12.54 -3.55 -3.42
CA ASP A 358 12.47 -4.44 -4.58
C ASP A 358 13.14 -3.84 -5.83
N HIS A 359 13.62 -2.59 -5.76
CA HIS A 359 14.47 -2.04 -6.80
C HIS A 359 15.78 -2.82 -6.94
N PRO A 360 16.26 -3.09 -8.17
CA PRO A 360 17.57 -3.69 -8.35
C PRO A 360 18.67 -2.82 -7.74
N GLN A 361 19.62 -3.46 -7.05
CA GLN A 361 20.89 -2.89 -6.59
C GLN A 361 20.83 -1.89 -5.44
N GLY A 362 19.67 -1.57 -4.85
CA GLY A 362 19.64 -0.58 -3.78
C GLY A 362 18.27 -0.10 -3.36
N VAL A 363 18.27 0.96 -2.55
CA VAL A 363 17.08 1.64 -2.03
C VAL A 363 17.18 3.12 -2.34
N ASN A 364 16.04 3.80 -2.50
CA ASN A 364 16.04 5.26 -2.46
C ASN A 364 15.92 5.76 -1.00
N GLY A 365 16.73 6.75 -0.65
CA GLY A 365 16.72 7.47 0.62
C GLY A 365 16.46 8.95 0.40
N LEU A 366 15.75 9.57 1.32
CA LEU A 366 15.40 10.99 1.35
C LEU A 366 16.24 11.70 2.42
N ALA A 367 17.05 12.66 1.99
CA ALA A 367 17.84 13.51 2.86
C ALA A 367 17.03 14.69 3.43
N CYS A 368 17.51 15.30 4.50
CA CYS A 368 16.83 16.38 5.22
C CYS A 368 16.60 17.64 4.37
N ASP A 369 17.44 17.92 3.39
CA ASP A 369 17.26 19.04 2.45
C ASP A 369 16.16 18.76 1.39
N GLY A 370 15.60 17.55 1.36
CA GLY A 370 14.61 17.10 0.40
C GLY A 370 15.17 16.42 -0.84
N SER A 371 16.50 16.30 -0.95
CA SER A 371 17.14 15.55 -2.03
C SER A 371 16.97 14.03 -1.84
N VAL A 372 16.95 13.29 -2.96
CA VAL A 372 16.76 11.84 -2.95
C VAL A 372 18.00 11.18 -3.51
N HIS A 373 18.57 10.27 -2.74
CA HIS A 373 19.79 9.52 -3.04
C HIS A 373 19.45 8.06 -3.29
N PHE A 374 20.11 7.45 -4.27
CA PHE A 374 20.07 6.00 -4.44
C PHE A 374 21.26 5.38 -3.71
N LEU A 375 20.99 4.53 -2.74
CA LEU A 375 21.99 3.88 -1.90
C LEU A 375 22.18 2.44 -2.38
N SER A 376 23.40 2.09 -2.77
CA SER A 376 23.74 0.76 -3.27
C SER A 376 23.64 -0.30 -2.18
N ASN A 377 23.29 -1.54 -2.56
CA ASN A 377 23.40 -2.72 -1.68
C ASN A 377 24.83 -2.91 -1.14
N ASP A 378 25.83 -2.47 -1.90
CA ASP A 378 27.25 -2.63 -1.58
C ASP A 378 27.82 -1.44 -0.79
N ILE A 379 26.97 -0.51 -0.33
CA ILE A 379 27.43 0.64 0.47
C ILE A 379 28.17 0.17 1.73
N ASP A 380 29.29 0.82 2.06
CA ASP A 380 29.99 0.51 3.30
C ASP A 380 29.10 0.78 4.52
N ALA A 381 29.17 -0.11 5.50
CA ALA A 381 28.31 -0.03 6.66
C ALA A 381 28.59 1.22 7.53
N LYS A 382 29.81 1.78 7.50
CA LYS A 382 30.11 3.05 8.20
C LYS A 382 29.47 4.21 7.47
N THR A 383 29.58 4.25 6.14
CA THR A 383 28.92 5.28 5.31
C THR A 383 27.41 5.26 5.50
N LEU A 384 26.77 4.08 5.53
CA LEU A 384 25.34 3.97 5.80
C LEU A 384 24.96 4.50 7.20
N ARG A 385 25.79 4.23 8.22
CA ARG A 385 25.56 4.75 9.57
C ARG A 385 25.70 6.27 9.63
N ALA A 386 26.70 6.84 8.95
CA ALA A 386 26.88 8.28 8.79
C ALA A 386 25.62 8.92 8.18
N PHE A 387 25.09 8.35 7.10
CA PHE A 387 23.83 8.79 6.51
C PHE A 387 22.63 8.75 7.47
N CYS A 388 22.62 7.86 8.47
CA CYS A 388 21.52 7.74 9.42
C CYS A 388 21.70 8.60 10.68
N SER A 389 22.87 9.23 10.85
CA SER A 389 23.19 10.13 11.96
C SER A 389 22.94 11.59 11.55
N ARG A 390 22.46 12.40 12.51
CA ARG A 390 22.33 13.87 12.31
C ARG A 390 23.54 14.65 12.83
N ASP A 391 24.22 14.09 13.83
CA ASP A 391 25.21 14.75 14.70
C ASP A 391 26.37 13.82 15.08
N GLY A 392 26.80 12.98 14.15
CA GLY A 392 27.95 12.08 14.27
C GLY A 392 29.29 12.75 14.00
N GLU A 393 29.30 14.00 13.54
CA GLU A 393 30.48 14.77 13.10
C GLU A 393 31.23 14.17 11.91
N GLU A 394 30.63 13.14 11.30
CA GLU A 394 31.17 12.39 10.18
C GLU A 394 30.52 12.83 8.89
N SER A 395 31.33 13.22 7.91
CA SER A 395 30.80 13.49 6.58
C SER A 395 30.82 12.19 5.77
N VAL A 396 29.77 11.95 5.00
CA VAL A 396 29.72 10.83 4.04
C VAL A 396 30.93 10.87 3.10
N THR A 397 31.37 12.07 2.73
CA THR A 397 32.56 12.29 1.90
C THR A 397 33.87 11.81 2.53
N ASP A 398 33.93 11.64 3.84
CA ASP A 398 35.10 11.07 4.52
C ASP A 398 35.29 9.58 4.21
N PHE A 399 34.26 8.91 3.67
CA PHE A 399 34.28 7.47 3.37
C PHE A 399 34.40 7.14 1.87
N ASP A 400 34.12 8.08 0.97
CA ASP A 400 34.22 7.90 -0.50
C ASP A 400 35.66 8.10 -1.04
N GLY A 401 36.65 8.24 -0.16
CA GLY A 401 38.02 8.65 -0.48
C GLY A 401 39.10 7.57 -0.46
N ASN A 402 38.77 6.27 -0.58
CA ASN A 402 39.79 5.20 -0.57
C ASN A 402 39.62 4.18 -1.70
#